data_AF-A0AAT9RWC1-F1
#
_entry.id   AF-A0AAT9RWC1-F1
#
_cell.length_a   1.000
_cell.length_b   1.000
_cell.length_c   1.000
_cell.angle_alpha   90.00
_cell.angle_beta   90.00
_cell.angle_gamma   90.00
#
_symmetry.space_group_name_H-M   'P 1'
#
loop_
_entity.id
_entity.type
_entity.pdbx_description
1 polymer ?
#
loop_
_entity_poly.entity_id
_entity_poly.type
_entity_poly.pdbx_seq_one_letter_code
_entity_poly.pdbx_strand_id
1 'polypeptide(L)'
;MKSSPRGTLAAVVTGVVAALGAGAAAPAVAAESVPVLVPLEGVEKSHNMKLPKIGGEVPLPTQGRPEGPHYVEGRLIPENTLPQVPLEAPLPGLSAESPLPRVVGKGFERATLSAPAADLKTLTPGLSLDAPLTAPDPEASSLPTLQKPQAAVRTPLLRTAPTVDMGLGQL
;
A
#
# COMPACT_ATOMS: atom_id res chain seq x y z
N MET A 1 6.09 62.47 13.46
CA MET A 1 6.70 61.18 13.86
C MET A 1 6.39 60.18 12.75
N LYS A 2 7.41 59.58 12.11
CA LYS A 2 7.29 58.76 10.89
C LYS A 2 7.37 57.28 11.31
N SER A 3 6.29 56.50 11.16
CA SER A 3 6.28 55.08 11.54
C SER A 3 6.98 54.22 10.49
N SER A 4 8.05 53.54 10.90
CA SER A 4 8.77 52.56 10.09
C SER A 4 7.96 51.25 9.95
N PRO A 5 7.81 50.68 8.73
CA PRO A 5 6.99 49.48 8.47
C PRO A 5 7.74 48.16 8.70
N ARG A 6 8.69 48.11 9.64
CA ARG A 6 9.52 46.91 9.88
C ARG A 6 8.90 45.87 10.81
N GLY A 7 7.81 46.21 11.52
CA GLY A 7 7.20 45.32 12.52
C GLY A 7 6.22 44.28 11.95
N THR A 8 5.59 44.54 10.80
CA THR A 8 4.50 43.70 10.27
C THR A 8 4.98 42.49 9.47
N LEU A 9 6.21 42.48 8.95
CA LEU A 9 6.76 41.33 8.23
C LEU A 9 7.20 40.20 9.16
N ALA A 10 7.68 40.52 10.36
CA ALA A 10 8.07 39.52 11.36
C ALA A 10 6.87 38.67 11.81
N ALA A 11 5.71 39.30 12.06
CA ALA A 11 4.50 38.61 12.52
C ALA A 11 3.90 37.66 11.46
N VAL A 12 4.00 38.00 10.17
CA VAL A 12 3.49 37.16 9.07
C VAL A 12 4.39 35.93 8.87
N VAL A 13 5.71 36.07 8.99
CA VAL A 13 6.64 34.94 8.86
C VAL A 13 6.51 33.98 10.06
N THR A 14 6.27 34.47 11.27
CA THR A 14 6.00 33.58 12.43
C THR A 14 4.62 32.90 12.34
N GLY A 15 3.62 33.56 11.74
CA GLY A 15 2.28 32.99 11.54
C GLY A 15 2.22 31.84 10.52
N VAL A 16 2.99 31.91 9.44
CA VAL A 16 3.05 30.84 8.43
C VAL A 16 3.76 29.59 8.97
N VAL A 17 4.75 29.75 9.86
CA VAL A 17 5.42 28.62 10.50
C VAL A 17 4.52 27.94 11.55
N ALA A 18 3.69 28.69 12.28
CA ALA A 18 2.76 28.12 13.26
C ALA A 18 1.53 27.44 12.61
N ALA A 19 1.03 27.96 11.48
CA ALA A 19 -0.07 27.33 10.74
C ALA A 19 0.34 26.05 9.99
N LEU A 20 1.63 25.92 9.65
CA LEU A 20 2.21 24.67 9.12
C LEU A 20 2.74 23.73 10.24
N GLY A 21 2.85 24.22 11.48
CA GLY A 21 3.39 23.48 12.62
C GLY A 21 2.38 22.73 13.49
N ALA A 22 1.07 22.92 13.27
CA ALA A 22 0.00 22.23 14.02
C ALA A 22 -0.75 21.15 13.22
N GLY A 23 -0.38 20.94 11.95
CA GLY A 23 -0.80 19.80 11.13
C GLY A 23 0.45 19.05 10.69
N ALA A 24 0.89 18.12 11.54
CA ALA A 24 2.13 17.37 11.45
C ALA A 24 2.61 17.05 10.02
N ALA A 25 3.54 17.86 9.51
CA ALA A 25 4.58 17.38 8.62
C ALA A 25 5.57 16.56 9.47
N ALA A 26 5.23 15.29 9.72
CA ALA A 26 6.22 14.32 10.13
C ALA A 26 7.24 14.16 8.98
N PRO A 27 8.55 14.08 9.26
CA PRO A 27 9.54 13.96 8.20
C PRO A 27 9.30 12.66 7.44
N ALA A 28 9.17 12.77 6.11
CA ALA A 28 9.01 11.68 5.16
C ALA A 28 10.32 10.87 5.02
N VAL A 29 10.74 10.23 6.10
CA VAL A 29 11.85 9.29 6.13
C VAL A 29 11.30 8.04 6.82
N ALA A 30 10.93 7.04 6.02
CA ALA A 30 10.34 5.74 6.41
C ALA A 30 8.81 5.67 6.60
N ALA A 31 8.02 6.48 5.90
CA ALA A 31 6.57 6.22 5.81
C ALA A 31 6.29 5.33 4.58
N GLU A 32 5.83 4.10 4.83
CA GLU A 32 5.45 3.13 3.79
C GLU A 32 4.16 3.55 3.04
N SER A 33 3.45 4.56 3.56
CA SER A 33 2.22 5.10 2.99
C SER A 33 2.11 6.63 3.20
N VAL A 34 1.34 7.30 2.34
CA VAL A 34 1.08 8.76 2.42
C VAL A 34 -0.38 9.01 2.82
N PRO A 35 -0.66 9.75 3.92
CA PRO A 35 -2.03 10.03 4.34
C PRO A 35 -2.72 11.02 3.39
N VAL A 36 -3.97 10.72 3.05
CA VAL A 36 -4.85 11.54 2.20
C VAL A 36 -6.20 11.73 2.89
N LEU A 37 -6.57 12.98 3.14
CA LEU A 37 -7.87 13.35 3.71
C LEU A 37 -8.82 13.78 2.60
N VAL A 38 -10.09 13.36 2.71
CA VAL A 38 -11.15 13.84 1.81
C VAL A 38 -11.63 15.21 2.28
N PRO A 39 -11.49 16.28 1.48
CA PRO A 39 -11.85 17.63 1.91
C PRO A 39 -13.37 17.84 1.85
N LEU A 40 -14.06 17.59 2.97
CA LEU A 40 -15.52 17.76 3.09
C LEU A 40 -15.92 19.10 3.71
N GLU A 41 -14.95 19.95 4.07
CA GLU A 41 -15.15 21.21 4.78
C GLU A 41 -15.98 22.21 3.97
N GLY A 42 -15.92 22.14 2.63
CA GLY A 42 -16.73 22.97 1.73
C GLY A 42 -18.23 22.66 1.84
N VAL A 43 -18.58 21.38 2.00
CA VAL A 43 -19.97 20.90 2.11
C VAL A 43 -20.51 21.12 3.52
N GLU A 44 -19.67 20.97 4.54
CA GLU A 44 -20.03 21.30 5.92
C GLU A 44 -20.44 22.77 6.07
N LYS A 45 -19.68 23.67 5.45
CA LYS A 45 -19.94 25.12 5.50
C LYS A 45 -21.20 25.53 4.74
N SER A 46 -21.52 24.87 3.62
CA SER A 46 -22.72 25.18 2.83
C SER A 46 -24.00 24.65 3.45
N HIS A 47 -23.95 23.47 4.08
CA HIS A 47 -25.10 22.81 4.68
C HIS A 47 -25.22 23.00 6.20
N ASN A 48 -24.30 23.74 6.82
CA ASN A 48 -24.25 24.04 8.26
C ASN A 48 -24.44 22.80 9.14
N MET A 49 -23.84 21.68 8.72
CA MET A 49 -23.93 20.38 9.37
C MET A 49 -22.54 19.78 9.51
N LYS A 50 -22.29 19.04 10.60
CA LYS A 50 -21.05 18.27 10.77
C LYS A 50 -21.12 17.03 9.89
N LEU A 51 -20.15 16.85 9.01
CA LEU A 51 -20.03 15.68 8.15
C LEU A 51 -19.06 14.66 8.75
N PRO A 52 -19.15 13.39 8.34
CA PRO A 52 -18.15 12.40 8.71
C PRO A 52 -16.79 12.77 8.11
N LYS A 53 -15.71 12.54 8.84
CA LYS A 53 -14.34 12.67 8.33
C LYS A 53 -13.89 11.33 7.77
N ILE A 54 -13.29 11.36 6.58
CA ILE A 54 -12.75 10.16 5.94
C ILE A 54 -11.30 10.43 5.57
N GLY A 55 -10.41 9.58 6.05
CA GLY A 55 -9.00 9.55 5.69
C GLY A 55 -8.63 8.21 5.09
N GLY A 56 -7.76 8.23 4.08
CA GLY A 56 -7.15 7.05 3.51
C GLY A 56 -5.63 7.20 3.43
N GLU A 57 -4.95 6.14 3.05
CA GLU A 57 -3.52 6.17 2.78
C GLU A 57 -3.22 5.71 1.36
N VAL A 58 -2.18 6.26 0.73
CA VAL A 58 -1.70 5.83 -0.58
C VAL A 58 -0.45 4.98 -0.40
N PRO A 59 -0.47 3.71 -0.82
CA PRO A 59 0.66 2.80 -0.61
C PRO A 59 1.76 3.00 -1.66
N LEU A 60 3.01 2.80 -1.24
CA LEU A 60 4.17 2.78 -2.13
C LEU A 60 4.69 1.34 -2.26
N PRO A 61 4.45 0.65 -3.39
CA PRO A 61 4.93 -0.71 -3.56
C PRO A 61 6.46 -0.74 -3.74
N THR A 62 7.10 -1.71 -3.12
CA THR A 62 8.55 -1.98 -3.22
C THR A 62 8.79 -3.34 -3.87
N GLN A 63 9.76 -3.38 -4.77
CA GLN A 63 10.15 -4.61 -5.47
C GLN A 63 11.32 -5.27 -4.76
N GLY A 64 11.17 -6.55 -4.47
CA GLY A 64 12.23 -7.41 -3.96
C GLY A 64 13.10 -7.99 -5.07
N ARG A 65 14.05 -8.84 -4.67
CA ARG A 65 14.95 -9.53 -5.60
C ARG A 65 14.26 -10.77 -6.19
N PRO A 66 14.26 -10.97 -7.51
CA PRO A 66 13.76 -12.19 -8.12
C PRO A 66 14.66 -13.39 -7.79
N GLU A 67 14.04 -14.56 -7.61
CA GLU A 67 14.74 -15.85 -7.66
C GLU A 67 15.01 -16.20 -9.12
N GLY A 68 16.29 -16.26 -9.50
CA GLY A 68 16.70 -16.51 -10.88
C GLY A 68 16.33 -17.91 -11.39
N PRO A 69 16.55 -18.15 -12.70
CA PRO A 69 16.33 -19.46 -13.30
C PRO A 69 17.24 -20.51 -12.66
N HIS A 70 16.70 -21.71 -12.42
CA HIS A 70 17.44 -22.84 -11.87
C HIS A 70 17.35 -24.05 -12.79
N TYR A 71 18.49 -24.73 -12.98
CA TYR A 71 18.55 -25.93 -13.80
C TYR A 71 17.98 -27.11 -13.03
N VAL A 72 17.09 -27.86 -13.68
CA VAL A 72 16.48 -29.07 -13.13
C VAL A 72 16.94 -30.26 -13.97
N GLU A 73 17.29 -31.35 -13.29
CA GLU A 73 17.70 -32.58 -13.97
C GLU A 73 16.60 -33.08 -14.91
N GLY A 74 16.99 -33.53 -16.10
CA GLY A 74 16.06 -34.00 -17.12
C GLY A 74 15.46 -32.91 -18.02
N ARG A 75 15.69 -31.62 -17.74
CA ARG A 75 15.23 -30.50 -18.59
C ARG A 75 16.40 -29.80 -19.27
N LEU A 76 16.19 -29.40 -20.53
CA LEU A 76 17.17 -28.63 -21.30
C LEU A 76 17.06 -27.12 -21.04
N ILE A 77 15.88 -26.66 -20.60
CA ILE A 77 15.61 -25.26 -20.27
C ILE A 77 15.53 -25.15 -18.75
N PRO A 78 16.12 -24.11 -18.14
CA PRO A 78 15.94 -23.82 -16.72
C PRO A 78 14.47 -23.69 -16.35
N GLU A 79 14.12 -24.16 -15.17
CA GLU A 79 12.86 -23.77 -14.54
C GLU A 79 12.91 -22.27 -14.20
N ASN A 80 11.74 -21.63 -14.10
CA ASN A 80 11.60 -20.17 -13.94
C ASN A 80 12.26 -19.34 -15.08
N THR A 81 11.98 -19.68 -16.34
CA THR A 81 12.41 -18.88 -17.51
C THR A 81 12.03 -17.40 -17.41
N LEU A 82 10.85 -17.09 -16.87
CA LEU A 82 10.51 -15.76 -16.37
C LEU A 82 10.36 -15.88 -14.84
N PRO A 83 11.31 -15.34 -14.07
CA PRO A 83 11.30 -15.48 -12.62
C PRO A 83 10.17 -14.65 -12.00
N GLN A 84 9.66 -15.13 -10.86
CA GLN A 84 8.75 -14.34 -10.04
C GLN A 84 9.55 -13.30 -9.24
N VAL A 85 9.06 -12.07 -9.22
CA VAL A 85 9.61 -10.97 -8.43
C VAL A 85 8.74 -10.81 -7.19
N PRO A 86 9.31 -10.88 -5.97
CA PRO A 86 8.61 -10.50 -4.76
C PRO A 86 8.21 -9.02 -4.81
N LEU A 87 6.97 -8.73 -4.47
CA LEU A 87 6.44 -7.38 -4.35
C LEU A 87 5.86 -7.23 -2.95
N GLU A 88 6.35 -6.23 -2.23
CA GLU A 88 5.78 -5.83 -0.95
C GLU A 88 5.05 -4.51 -1.17
N ALA A 89 3.77 -4.47 -0.87
CA ALA A 89 2.95 -3.27 -0.95
C ALA A 89 2.20 -3.10 0.37
N PRO A 90 2.06 -1.89 0.90
CA PRO A 90 1.09 -1.66 1.96
C PRO A 90 -0.33 -1.80 1.39
N LEU A 91 -1.23 -2.44 2.13
CA LEU A 91 -2.66 -2.20 1.99
C LEU A 91 -2.96 -0.82 2.58
N PRO A 92 -3.73 0.01 1.87
CA PRO A 92 -4.04 1.36 2.33
C PRO A 92 -4.82 1.33 3.63
N GLY A 93 -4.38 2.12 4.61
CA GLY A 93 -5.17 2.41 5.80
C GLY A 93 -6.43 3.20 5.46
N LEU A 94 -7.48 3.03 6.26
CA LEU A 94 -8.73 3.76 6.16
C LEU A 94 -9.22 4.17 7.55
N SER A 95 -9.66 5.41 7.69
CA SER A 95 -10.29 5.91 8.92
C SER A 95 -11.57 6.66 8.57
N ALA A 96 -12.61 6.41 9.37
CA ALA A 96 -13.86 7.13 9.30
C ALA A 96 -14.31 7.53 10.71
N GLU A 97 -14.65 8.80 10.88
CA GLU A 97 -15.22 9.35 12.12
C GLU A 97 -16.56 9.97 11.80
N SER A 98 -17.64 9.48 12.42
CA SER A 98 -18.99 9.99 12.21
C SER A 98 -19.55 10.60 13.50
N PRO A 99 -20.09 11.84 13.47
CA PRO A 99 -20.81 12.41 14.59
C PRO A 99 -22.13 11.65 14.82
N LEU A 100 -22.40 11.25 16.06
CA LEU A 100 -23.62 10.55 16.44
C LEU A 100 -24.67 11.53 16.99
N PRO A 101 -25.97 11.34 16.65
CA PRO A 101 -27.03 12.09 17.30
C PRO A 101 -27.17 11.66 18.76
N ARG A 102 -27.48 12.60 19.66
CA ARG A 102 -27.64 12.37 21.12
C ARG A 102 -28.69 11.30 21.48
N VAL A 103 -29.49 10.86 20.52
CA VAL A 103 -30.51 9.80 20.66
C VAL A 103 -29.88 8.41 20.82
N VAL A 104 -28.60 8.22 20.42
CA VAL A 104 -27.90 6.92 20.49
C VAL A 104 -27.49 6.52 21.92
N GLY A 105 -27.43 7.48 22.87
CA GLY A 105 -27.15 7.22 24.27
C GLY A 105 -26.43 8.39 24.95
N LYS A 106 -26.61 8.56 26.26
CA LYS A 106 -25.88 9.59 27.01
C LYS A 106 -24.40 9.21 27.08
N GLY A 107 -23.55 10.07 26.53
CA GLY A 107 -22.09 9.93 26.58
C GLY A 107 -21.42 9.63 25.23
N PHE A 108 -22.13 9.04 24.26
CA PHE A 108 -21.51 8.73 22.96
C PHE A 108 -21.77 9.86 21.96
N GLU A 109 -20.70 10.56 21.56
CA GLU A 109 -20.80 11.66 20.60
C GLU A 109 -20.29 11.29 19.21
N ARG A 110 -19.45 10.23 19.10
CA ARG A 110 -18.85 9.82 17.82
C ARG A 110 -18.70 8.31 17.69
N ALA A 111 -18.85 7.84 16.46
CA ALA A 111 -18.47 6.51 16.04
C ALA A 111 -17.17 6.59 15.24
N THR A 112 -16.22 5.71 15.56
CA THR A 112 -14.95 5.59 14.87
C THR A 112 -14.82 4.21 14.24
N LEU A 113 -14.32 4.20 13.01
CA LEU A 113 -13.87 3.01 12.30
C LEU A 113 -12.44 3.27 11.87
N SER A 114 -11.52 2.39 12.25
CA SER A 114 -10.12 2.48 11.86
C SER A 114 -9.65 1.13 11.35
N ALA A 115 -9.18 1.10 10.12
CA ALA A 115 -8.46 0.00 9.53
C ALA A 115 -7.03 0.51 9.27
N PRO A 116 -6.04 0.19 10.13
CA PRO A 116 -4.67 0.61 9.89
C PRO A 116 -4.13 -0.01 8.60
N ALA A 117 -3.07 0.58 8.04
CA ALA A 117 -2.34 -0.06 6.95
C ALA A 117 -1.85 -1.45 7.38
N ALA A 118 -1.85 -2.39 6.43
CA ALA A 118 -1.44 -3.76 6.66
C ALA A 118 -0.53 -4.23 5.52
N ASP A 119 0.43 -5.10 5.81
CA ASP A 119 1.35 -5.56 4.78
C ASP A 119 0.63 -6.46 3.74
N LEU A 120 0.95 -6.25 2.47
CA LEU A 120 0.62 -7.13 1.36
C LEU A 120 1.93 -7.67 0.77
N LYS A 121 2.15 -8.97 0.89
CA LYS A 121 3.24 -9.67 0.21
C LYS A 121 2.67 -10.43 -0.96
N THR A 122 3.26 -10.22 -2.14
CA THR A 122 2.89 -10.95 -3.35
C THR A 122 4.07 -11.31 -4.22
N LEU A 123 3.84 -12.21 -5.18
CA LEU A 123 4.80 -12.59 -6.22
C LEU A 123 4.23 -12.18 -7.57
N THR A 124 5.04 -11.62 -8.47
CA THR A 124 4.60 -11.42 -9.85
C THR A 124 4.30 -12.78 -10.51
N PRO A 125 3.49 -12.82 -11.58
CA PRO A 125 3.36 -14.02 -12.39
C PRO A 125 4.74 -14.48 -12.90
N GLY A 126 4.95 -15.80 -12.94
CA GLY A 126 6.14 -16.42 -13.49
C GLY A 126 5.81 -17.30 -14.69
N LEU A 127 6.83 -17.68 -15.48
CA LEU A 127 6.70 -18.57 -16.63
C LEU A 127 7.81 -19.60 -16.62
N SER A 128 7.46 -20.85 -16.91
CA SER A 128 8.39 -21.92 -17.24
C SER A 128 8.06 -22.48 -18.62
N LEU A 129 9.10 -22.72 -19.41
CA LEU A 129 9.01 -23.33 -20.73
C LEU A 129 9.89 -24.58 -20.74
N ASP A 130 9.47 -25.60 -21.46
CA ASP A 130 10.26 -26.80 -21.69
C ASP A 130 10.54 -26.98 -23.18
N ALA A 131 11.74 -27.50 -23.48
CA ALA A 131 12.16 -27.75 -24.84
C ALA A 131 11.40 -28.96 -25.42
N PRO A 132 11.22 -29.02 -26.75
CA PRO A 132 10.67 -30.20 -27.42
C PRO A 132 11.66 -31.38 -27.49
N LEU A 133 12.70 -31.38 -26.65
CA LEU A 133 13.75 -32.40 -26.60
C LEU A 133 13.99 -32.83 -25.15
N THR A 134 14.16 -34.14 -24.94
CA THR A 134 14.54 -34.71 -23.63
C THR A 134 16.02 -34.43 -23.33
N ALA A 135 16.41 -34.52 -22.06
CA ALA A 135 17.82 -34.61 -21.72
C ALA A 135 18.45 -35.87 -22.36
N PRO A 136 19.78 -35.85 -22.63
CA PRO A 136 20.52 -37.05 -23.01
C PRO A 136 20.39 -38.12 -21.92
N ASP A 137 19.98 -39.32 -22.32
CA ASP A 137 19.83 -40.47 -21.43
C ASP A 137 20.91 -41.52 -21.75
N PRO A 138 21.81 -41.86 -20.79
CA PRO A 138 22.89 -42.83 -21.01
C PRO A 138 22.36 -44.23 -21.34
N GLU A 139 21.14 -44.59 -20.91
CA GLU A 139 20.50 -45.87 -21.21
C GLU A 139 19.81 -45.88 -22.58
N ALA A 140 19.52 -44.70 -23.15
CA ALA A 140 18.88 -44.52 -24.44
C ALA A 140 19.81 -43.84 -25.47
N SER A 141 20.89 -44.55 -25.84
CA SER A 141 21.85 -44.12 -26.88
C SER A 141 22.54 -42.77 -26.63
N SER A 142 22.40 -42.14 -25.46
CA SER A 142 22.86 -40.77 -25.14
C SER A 142 22.33 -39.67 -26.06
N LEU A 143 21.30 -39.96 -26.86
CA LEU A 143 20.72 -39.00 -27.81
C LEU A 143 19.43 -38.40 -27.24
N PRO A 144 19.23 -37.07 -27.35
CA PRO A 144 17.95 -36.44 -27.05
C PRO A 144 16.83 -37.00 -27.93
N THR A 145 15.66 -37.27 -27.34
CA THR A 145 14.46 -37.67 -28.07
C THR A 145 13.44 -36.53 -28.12
N LEU A 146 12.52 -36.57 -29.07
CA LEU A 146 11.46 -35.56 -29.17
C LEU A 146 10.42 -35.76 -28.06
N GLN A 147 10.08 -34.68 -27.37
CA GLN A 147 8.98 -34.61 -26.42
C GLN A 147 8.01 -33.47 -26.77
N LYS A 148 6.81 -33.51 -26.19
CA LYS A 148 5.84 -32.41 -26.38
C LYS A 148 6.37 -31.15 -25.68
N PRO A 149 6.30 -29.97 -26.31
CA PRO A 149 6.63 -28.72 -25.64
C PRO A 149 5.63 -28.47 -24.50
N GLN A 150 6.14 -27.96 -23.38
CA GLN A 150 5.32 -27.64 -22.21
C GLN A 150 5.55 -26.18 -21.82
N ALA A 151 4.49 -25.54 -21.35
CA ALA A 151 4.54 -24.20 -20.78
C ALA A 151 3.69 -24.16 -19.52
N ALA A 152 4.21 -23.54 -18.47
CA ALA A 152 3.52 -23.39 -17.20
C ALA A 152 3.57 -21.94 -16.74
N VAL A 153 2.40 -21.41 -16.36
CA VAL A 153 2.28 -20.08 -15.75
C VAL A 153 2.21 -20.27 -14.24
N ARG A 154 3.10 -19.58 -13.50
CA ARG A 154 3.09 -19.56 -12.04
C ARG A 154 2.21 -18.42 -11.57
N THR A 155 1.14 -18.76 -10.86
CA THR A 155 0.20 -17.76 -10.35
C THR A 155 0.82 -16.95 -9.20
N PRO A 156 0.47 -15.67 -9.07
CA PRO A 156 0.79 -14.87 -7.89
C PRO A 156 0.28 -15.52 -6.60
N LEU A 157 1.08 -15.45 -5.53
CA LEU A 157 0.64 -15.77 -4.18
C LEU A 157 0.32 -14.46 -3.47
N LEU A 158 -0.87 -14.31 -2.89
CA LEU A 158 -1.25 -13.11 -2.13
C LEU A 158 -1.28 -13.43 -0.63
N ARG A 159 -0.54 -12.68 0.19
CA ARG A 159 -0.54 -12.82 1.65
C ARG A 159 -0.73 -11.47 2.32
N THR A 160 -1.71 -11.40 3.21
CA THR A 160 -2.00 -10.22 4.05
C THR A 160 -2.73 -10.62 5.33
N ALA A 161 -2.77 -9.73 6.32
CA ALA A 161 -3.47 -9.91 7.58
C ALA A 161 -4.06 -8.57 8.06
N PRO A 162 -5.13 -8.05 7.40
CA PRO A 162 -5.73 -6.77 7.79
C PRO A 162 -6.51 -6.90 9.10
N THR A 163 -6.47 -5.83 9.90
CA THR A 163 -7.28 -5.67 11.12
C THR A 163 -8.21 -4.48 10.98
N VAL A 164 -9.30 -4.49 11.75
CA VAL A 164 -10.27 -3.39 11.79
C VAL A 164 -10.71 -3.19 13.22
N ASP A 165 -10.62 -1.95 13.68
CA ASP A 165 -11.07 -1.51 14.99
C ASP A 165 -12.30 -0.62 14.85
N MET A 166 -13.27 -0.83 15.74
CA MET A 166 -14.49 -0.03 15.84
C MET A 166 -14.63 0.49 17.25
N GLY A 167 -15.01 1.76 17.37
CA GLY A 167 -15.12 2.43 18.65
C GLY A 167 -16.30 3.39 18.73
N LEU A 168 -16.71 3.65 19.98
CA LEU A 168 -17.63 4.72 20.34
C LEU A 168 -16.94 5.62 21.37
N GLY A 169 -16.89 6.92 21.10
CA GLY A 169 -16.13 7.89 21.90
C GLY A 169 -17.00 8.92 22.63
N GLN A 170 -16.46 9.46 23.72
CA GLN A 170 -16.97 10.63 24.46
C GLN A 170 -15.95 11.78 24.34
N LEU A 171 -16.39 13.04 24.53
CA LEU A 171 -15.51 14.23 24.53
C LEU A 171 -14.50 14.24 25.68
#